data_AF-A0A7W1DYA4-F1
#
_entry.id   AF-A0A7W1DYA4-F1
#
_cell.length_a   1.000
_cell.length_b   1.000
_cell.length_c   1.000
_cell.angle_alpha   90.00
_cell.angle_beta   90.00
_cell.angle_gamma   90.00
#
_symmetry.space_group_name_H-M   'P 1'
#
loop_
_entity.id
_entity.type
_entity.pdbx_description
1 polymer ?
#
loop_
_entity_poly.entity_id
_entity_poly.type
_entity_poly.pdbx_seq_one_letter_code
_entity_poly.pdbx_strand_id
1 'polypeptide(L)'
;MASTHPPDVRIVEQTSFAAGREFLAHTTPIGTYQIKSGFIQGAVPPAGIATMLEWIGKMPGVPSRLPETSVAIFGFGGKVKELAPDATAFIHRTDDALFTVSALWEPEDAPDLIAANLAWLEEFDAAMRPYLSGGAYQNFPDRGLADWQRAYYGANLERLVEVKRAWDPDNLFRFAQSIPLASAATA
;
A
#
# COMPACT_ATOMS: atom_id res chain seq x y z
N MET A 1 23.59 15.51 2.02
CA MET A 1 22.84 14.69 2.99
C MET A 1 22.03 15.64 3.85
N ALA A 2 20.72 15.72 3.64
CA ALA A 2 19.87 16.56 4.47
C ALA A 2 19.79 15.94 5.87
N SER A 3 20.38 16.61 6.86
CA SER A 3 20.26 16.24 8.26
C SER A 3 18.79 16.32 8.64
N THR A 4 18.16 15.18 8.90
CA THR A 4 16.88 15.20 9.63
C THR A 4 17.14 15.89 10.97
N HIS A 5 16.32 16.87 11.33
CA HIS A 5 16.43 17.50 12.64
C HIS A 5 16.24 16.41 13.70
N PRO A 6 17.11 16.34 14.73
CA PRO A 6 16.85 15.44 15.83
C PRO A 6 15.50 15.81 16.45
N PRO A 7 14.67 14.83 16.83
CA PRO A 7 13.36 15.12 17.39
C PRO A 7 13.53 15.96 18.66
N ASP A 8 12.75 17.02 18.80
CA ASP A 8 12.76 17.88 20.00
C ASP A 8 12.36 17.10 21.26
N VAL A 9 11.65 15.98 21.09
CA VAL A 9 11.21 15.11 22.16
C VAL A 9 11.39 13.65 21.75
N ARG A 10 12.02 12.86 22.63
CA ARG A 10 12.08 11.40 22.52
C ARG A 10 11.42 10.78 23.74
N ILE A 11 10.21 10.25 23.57
CA ILE A 11 9.52 9.48 24.61
C ILE A 11 9.91 8.02 24.43
N VAL A 12 10.55 7.42 25.46
CA VAL A 12 10.89 6.00 25.48
C VAL A 12 10.21 5.40 26.71
N GLU A 13 9.16 4.62 26.46
CA GLU A 13 8.44 3.90 27.50
C GLU A 13 8.74 2.40 27.40
N GLN A 14 9.04 1.78 28.54
CA GLN A 14 9.10 0.32 28.65
C GLN A 14 7.68 -0.21 28.79
N THR A 15 7.27 -1.05 27.84
CA THR A 15 5.95 -1.68 27.86
C THR A 15 6.09 -3.17 27.59
N SER A 16 5.10 -3.96 28.03
CA SER A 16 5.07 -5.37 27.66
C SER A 16 4.82 -5.51 26.16
N PHE A 17 5.29 -6.61 25.55
CA PHE A 17 5.02 -6.88 24.13
C PHE A 17 3.51 -6.81 23.81
N ALA A 18 2.66 -7.37 24.68
CA ALA A 18 1.21 -7.35 24.50
C ALA A 18 0.64 -5.93 24.52
N ALA A 19 1.05 -5.10 25.48
CA ALA A 19 0.59 -3.71 25.58
C ALA A 19 1.15 -2.81 24.47
N GLY A 20 2.40 -3.03 24.05
CA GLY A 20 2.97 -2.35 22.89
C GLY A 20 2.27 -2.72 21.58
N ARG A 21 1.93 -4.00 21.40
CA ARG A 21 1.11 -4.47 20.27
C ARG A 21 -0.27 -3.82 20.29
N GLU A 22 -0.93 -3.76 21.44
CA GLU A 22 -2.24 -3.12 21.59
C GLU A 22 -2.19 -1.62 21.27
N PHE A 23 -1.18 -0.91 21.79
CA PHE A 23 -0.98 0.51 21.55
C PHE A 23 -0.71 0.83 20.08
N LEU A 24 0.07 -0.01 19.40
CA LEU A 24 0.35 0.10 17.97
C LEU A 24 -0.74 -0.53 17.08
N ALA A 25 -1.74 -1.19 17.68
CA ALA A 25 -2.83 -1.79 16.93
C ALA A 25 -3.70 -0.67 16.39
N HIS A 26 -3.56 -0.40 15.10
CA HIS A 26 -4.59 0.29 14.36
C HIS A 26 -5.71 -0.70 14.08
N THR A 27 -6.93 -0.38 14.45
CA THR A 27 -8.09 -1.15 14.01
C THR A 27 -8.25 -0.92 12.52
N THR A 28 -8.20 -1.99 11.72
CA THR A 28 -8.61 -1.89 10.32
C THR A 28 -10.05 -1.38 10.31
N PRO A 29 -10.36 -0.34 9.53
CA PRO A 29 -11.72 0.17 9.39
C PRO A 29 -12.67 -0.98 9.10
N ILE A 30 -13.66 -1.17 9.97
CA ILE A 30 -14.78 -2.07 9.69
C ILE A 30 -15.73 -1.25 8.84
N GLY A 31 -15.59 -1.36 7.52
CA GLY A 31 -16.34 -0.54 6.59
C GLY A 31 -16.01 -0.81 5.14
N THR A 32 -16.66 -0.08 4.25
CA THR A 32 -16.42 -0.16 2.82
C THR A 32 -15.32 0.81 2.42
N TYR A 33 -14.23 0.27 1.89
CA TYR A 33 -13.06 1.06 1.49
C TYR A 33 -12.44 0.53 0.20
N GLN A 34 -11.69 1.42 -0.44
CA GLN A 34 -10.72 1.11 -1.48
C GLN A 34 -9.42 1.85 -1.19
N ILE A 35 -8.30 1.17 -1.39
CA ILE A 35 -6.96 1.70 -1.15
C ILE A 35 -6.08 1.41 -2.36
N LYS A 36 -5.24 2.39 -2.66
CA LYS A 36 -4.16 2.29 -3.65
C LYS A 36 -2.84 2.42 -2.93
N SER A 37 -1.86 1.67 -3.38
CA SER A 37 -0.49 1.78 -2.85
C SER A 37 0.54 1.79 -3.97
N GLY A 38 1.68 2.37 -3.64
CA GLY A 38 2.90 2.21 -4.42
C GLY A 38 4.12 2.63 -3.63
N PHE A 39 5.29 2.27 -4.13
CA PHE A 39 6.55 2.57 -3.46
C PHE A 39 7.27 3.75 -4.12
N ILE A 40 8.07 4.46 -3.33
CA ILE A 40 8.87 5.61 -3.77
C ILE A 40 10.34 5.25 -3.58
N GLN A 41 11.16 5.52 -4.59
CA GLN A 41 12.62 5.45 -4.51
C GLN A 41 13.20 6.86 -4.41
N GLY A 42 14.00 7.11 -3.38
CA GLY A 42 14.53 8.44 -3.08
C GLY A 42 13.46 9.41 -2.59
N ALA A 43 13.66 10.70 -2.89
CA ALA A 43 12.72 11.76 -2.54
C ALA A 43 11.66 11.93 -3.63
N VAL A 44 10.41 12.21 -3.22
CA VAL A 44 9.36 12.64 -4.16
C VAL A 44 9.81 13.97 -4.80
N PRO A 45 9.89 14.06 -6.14
CA PRO A 45 10.31 15.30 -6.79
C PRO A 45 9.27 16.41 -6.57
N PRO A 46 9.64 17.71 -6.69
CA PRO A 46 8.71 18.82 -6.52
C PRO A 46 7.43 18.71 -7.37
N ALA A 47 7.55 18.17 -8.59
CA ALA A 47 6.39 17.91 -9.44
C ALA A 47 5.43 16.88 -8.81
N GLY A 48 5.95 15.80 -8.23
CA GLY A 48 5.12 14.79 -7.55
C GLY A 48 4.47 15.32 -6.27
N ILE A 49 5.16 16.19 -5.53
CA ILE A 49 4.56 16.89 -4.37
C ILE A 49 3.44 17.82 -4.85
N ALA A 50 3.66 18.58 -5.92
CA ALA A 50 2.64 19.46 -6.48
C ALA A 50 1.42 18.67 -6.97
N THR A 51 1.63 17.55 -7.68
CA THR A 51 0.55 16.63 -8.09
C THR A 51 -0.21 16.11 -6.89
N MET A 52 0.48 15.66 -5.84
CA MET A 52 -0.15 15.17 -4.62
C MET A 52 -1.05 16.23 -3.97
N LEU A 53 -0.55 17.45 -3.80
CA LEU A 53 -1.32 18.56 -3.22
C LEU A 53 -2.50 18.98 -4.10
N GLU A 54 -2.31 19.01 -5.41
CA GLU A 54 -3.38 19.31 -6.38
C GLU A 54 -4.52 18.30 -6.25
N TRP A 55 -4.21 17.00 -6.22
CA TRP A 55 -5.23 15.95 -6.12
C TRP A 55 -5.91 15.90 -4.75
N ILE A 56 -5.18 16.16 -3.65
CA ILE A 56 -5.78 16.35 -2.33
C ILE A 56 -6.80 17.50 -2.38
N GLY A 57 -6.46 18.61 -3.04
CA GLY A 57 -7.37 19.75 -3.21
C GLY A 57 -8.58 19.49 -4.12
N LYS A 58 -8.53 18.44 -4.94
CA LYS A 58 -9.62 17.99 -5.83
C LYS A 58 -10.55 16.96 -5.20
N MET A 59 -10.32 16.57 -3.95
CA MET A 59 -11.15 15.58 -3.28
C MET A 59 -12.62 16.02 -3.27
N PRO A 60 -13.58 15.21 -3.78
CA PRO A 60 -14.98 15.62 -3.94
C PRO A 60 -15.70 15.96 -2.63
N GLY A 61 -15.18 15.51 -1.51
CA GLY A 61 -15.74 15.62 -0.17
C GLY A 61 -15.45 14.35 0.62
N VAL A 62 -15.60 14.40 1.95
CA VAL A 62 -15.39 13.21 2.79
C VAL A 62 -16.66 12.36 2.70
N PRO A 63 -16.58 11.09 2.25
CA PRO A 63 -17.75 10.22 2.23
C PRO A 63 -18.14 9.89 3.68
N SER A 64 -17.23 9.27 4.43
CA SER A 64 -17.50 8.82 5.79
C SER A 64 -17.46 9.95 6.84
N ARG A 65 -18.26 9.80 7.90
CA ARG A 65 -18.15 10.62 9.11
C ARG A 65 -16.94 10.27 9.99
N LEU A 66 -16.24 9.18 9.67
CA LEU A 66 -15.00 8.76 10.34
C LEU A 66 -13.78 9.36 9.63
N PRO A 67 -12.76 9.82 10.38
CA PRO A 67 -11.57 10.44 9.81
C PRO A 67 -10.60 9.39 9.27
N GLU A 68 -10.83 8.85 8.07
CA GLU A 68 -9.99 7.76 7.54
C GLU A 68 -9.65 7.82 6.04
N THR A 69 -10.35 8.65 5.23
CA THR A 69 -9.88 8.95 3.87
C THR A 69 -8.57 9.71 3.99
N SER A 70 -7.48 9.08 3.57
CA SER A 70 -6.14 9.56 3.88
C SER A 70 -5.20 9.39 2.70
N VAL A 71 -4.26 10.33 2.62
CA VAL A 71 -3.01 10.19 1.86
C VAL A 71 -1.91 10.02 2.90
N ALA A 72 -1.14 8.95 2.79
CA ALA A 72 -0.06 8.68 3.73
C ALA A 72 1.24 8.34 2.99
N ILE A 73 2.35 8.77 3.59
CA ILE A 73 3.70 8.39 3.21
C ILE A 73 4.33 7.75 4.44
N PHE A 74 4.49 6.43 4.39
CA PHE A 74 5.18 5.69 5.44
C PHE A 74 6.67 5.70 5.13
N GLY A 75 7.47 6.18 6.07
CA GLY A 75 8.92 6.04 5.99
C GLY A 75 9.32 4.57 5.93
N PHE A 76 10.03 4.20 4.87
CA PHE A 76 10.57 2.86 4.63
C PHE A 76 12.10 2.92 4.55
N GLY A 77 12.71 1.85 4.09
CA GLY A 77 14.14 1.76 3.89
C GLY A 77 14.89 1.39 5.18
N GLY A 78 16.05 2.03 5.41
CA GLY A 78 16.94 1.69 6.52
C GLY A 78 17.26 0.19 6.55
N LYS A 79 17.04 -0.45 7.71
CA LYS A 79 17.26 -1.89 7.90
C LYS A 79 16.47 -2.78 6.93
N VAL A 80 15.35 -2.32 6.39
CA VAL A 80 14.57 -3.08 5.41
C VAL A 80 15.40 -3.35 4.15
N LYS A 81 16.30 -2.44 3.76
CA LYS A 81 17.17 -2.55 2.57
C LYS A 81 18.38 -3.46 2.74
N GLU A 82 18.67 -3.96 3.95
CA GLU A 82 19.85 -4.80 4.19
C GLU A 82 19.71 -6.22 3.61
N LEU A 83 18.48 -6.67 3.35
CA LEU A 83 18.22 -7.95 2.70
C LEU A 83 18.07 -7.76 1.18
N ALA A 84 18.54 -8.75 0.42
CA ALA A 84 18.30 -8.82 -1.01
C ALA A 84 16.79 -8.96 -1.34
N PRO A 85 16.31 -8.42 -2.49
CA PRO A 85 14.90 -8.53 -2.90
C PRO A 85 14.33 -9.96 -2.93
N ASP A 86 15.17 -10.96 -3.18
CA ASP A 86 14.82 -12.39 -3.28
C ASP A 86 14.94 -13.18 -1.96
N ALA A 87 15.45 -12.54 -0.90
CA ALA A 87 15.66 -13.19 0.40
C ALA A 87 14.35 -13.60 1.09
N THR A 88 13.24 -12.91 0.79
CA THR A 88 11.91 -13.13 1.38
C THR A 88 10.81 -12.92 0.36
N ALA A 89 9.54 -13.24 0.68
CA ALA A 89 8.41 -12.92 -0.19
C ALA A 89 8.17 -11.40 -0.38
N PHE A 90 8.66 -10.56 0.55
CA PHE A 90 8.58 -9.10 0.45
C PHE A 90 9.76 -8.55 -0.37
N ILE A 91 9.47 -8.04 -1.57
CA ILE A 91 10.47 -7.65 -2.58
C ILE A 91 10.94 -6.20 -2.51
N HIS A 92 10.21 -5.32 -1.83
CA HIS A 92 10.41 -3.86 -1.86
C HIS A 92 11.58 -3.45 -0.96
N ARG A 93 12.79 -3.84 -1.36
CA ARG A 93 14.05 -3.66 -0.62
C ARG A 93 14.86 -2.47 -1.11
N THR A 94 14.46 -1.83 -2.20
CA THR A 94 15.15 -0.68 -2.79
C THR A 94 14.41 0.64 -2.55
N ASP A 95 13.19 0.58 -2.04
CA ASP A 95 12.29 1.72 -1.84
C ASP A 95 12.52 2.43 -0.49
N ASP A 96 12.33 3.74 -0.46
CA ASP A 96 12.55 4.63 0.69
C ASP A 96 11.24 5.02 1.40
N ALA A 97 10.11 4.93 0.70
CA ALA A 97 8.80 5.18 1.29
C ALA A 97 7.72 4.32 0.63
N LEU A 98 6.64 4.09 1.38
CA LEU A 98 5.39 3.55 0.88
C LEU A 98 4.35 4.67 0.83
N PHE A 99 3.81 4.92 -0.35
CA PHE A 99 2.69 5.82 -0.59
C PHE A 99 1.37 5.04 -0.53
N THR A 100 0.36 5.63 0.10
CA THR A 100 -1.02 5.14 0.02
C THR A 100 -1.99 6.29 -0.15
N VAL A 101 -3.07 6.02 -0.88
CA VAL A 101 -4.27 6.84 -0.89
C VAL A 101 -5.48 5.93 -0.73
N SER A 102 -6.43 6.32 0.11
CA SER A 102 -7.65 5.54 0.39
C SER A 102 -8.89 6.41 0.27
N ALA A 103 -10.02 5.77 -0.07
CA ALA A 103 -11.35 6.32 0.08
C ALA A 103 -12.17 5.35 0.94
N LEU A 104 -12.82 5.88 1.98
CA LEU A 104 -13.71 5.12 2.86
C LEU A 104 -15.09 5.73 2.85
N TRP A 105 -16.11 4.86 2.89
CA TRP A 105 -17.49 5.25 2.92
C TRP A 105 -18.31 4.33 3.81
N GLU A 106 -19.45 4.83 4.25
CA GLU A 106 -20.49 4.10 4.98
C GLU A 106 -21.66 3.75 4.03
N PRO A 107 -22.46 2.71 4.32
CA PRO A 107 -23.64 2.39 3.53
C PRO A 107 -24.65 3.54 3.38
N GLU A 108 -24.67 4.48 4.33
CA GLU A 108 -25.56 5.63 4.35
C GLU A 108 -25.06 6.83 3.51
N ASP A 109 -23.82 6.79 3.02
CA ASP A 109 -23.27 7.87 2.20
C ASP A 109 -23.94 7.95 0.84
N ALA A 110 -24.03 9.16 0.29
CA ALA A 110 -24.68 9.40 -0.99
C ALA A 110 -23.98 8.61 -2.11
N PRO A 111 -24.69 7.77 -2.90
CA PRO A 111 -24.10 6.95 -3.95
C PRO A 111 -23.24 7.73 -4.96
N ASP A 112 -23.69 8.93 -5.35
CA ASP A 112 -22.95 9.79 -6.28
C ASP A 112 -21.64 10.31 -5.67
N LEU A 113 -21.61 10.56 -4.36
CA LEU A 113 -20.39 10.98 -3.65
C LEU A 113 -19.40 9.82 -3.53
N ILE A 114 -19.89 8.60 -3.27
CA ILE A 114 -19.07 7.38 -3.27
C ILE A 114 -18.45 7.19 -4.66
N ALA A 115 -19.25 7.24 -5.72
CA ALA A 115 -18.78 7.10 -7.10
C ALA A 115 -17.74 8.16 -7.47
N ALA A 116 -17.96 9.42 -7.09
CA ALA A 116 -17.02 10.51 -7.32
C ALA A 116 -15.68 10.29 -6.57
N ASN A 117 -15.73 9.80 -5.33
CA ASN A 117 -14.52 9.50 -4.55
C ASN A 117 -13.74 8.30 -5.12
N LEU A 118 -14.43 7.27 -5.59
CA LEU A 118 -13.78 6.14 -6.26
C LEU A 118 -13.11 6.55 -7.57
N ALA A 119 -13.77 7.40 -8.37
CA ALA A 119 -13.17 7.96 -9.58
C ALA A 119 -11.95 8.84 -9.25
N TRP A 120 -12.07 9.73 -8.27
CA TRP A 120 -10.96 10.54 -7.76
C TRP A 120 -9.78 9.69 -7.30
N LEU A 121 -10.04 8.58 -6.59
CA LEU A 121 -9.00 7.66 -6.11
C LEU A 121 -8.21 7.03 -7.26
N GLU A 122 -8.91 6.56 -8.30
CA GLU A 122 -8.28 5.99 -9.51
C GLU A 122 -7.45 7.03 -10.27
N GLU A 123 -7.98 8.24 -10.45
CA GLU A 123 -7.29 9.30 -11.19
C GLU A 123 -6.09 9.87 -10.42
N PHE A 124 -6.20 10.00 -9.09
CA PHE A 124 -5.09 10.41 -8.24
C PHE A 124 -3.97 9.36 -8.26
N ASP A 125 -4.31 8.08 -8.09
CA ASP A 125 -3.33 7.01 -8.20
C ASP A 125 -2.60 7.05 -9.55
N ALA A 126 -3.36 7.14 -10.66
CA ALA A 126 -2.80 7.25 -12.01
C ALA A 126 -1.87 8.46 -12.18
N ALA A 127 -2.25 9.61 -11.62
CA ALA A 127 -1.42 10.82 -11.65
C ALA A 127 -0.14 10.70 -10.82
N MET A 128 -0.15 9.89 -9.76
CA MET A 128 1.03 9.62 -8.93
C MET A 128 1.96 8.57 -9.55
N ARG A 129 1.48 7.66 -10.42
CA ARG A 129 2.29 6.57 -11.00
C ARG A 129 3.65 6.99 -11.58
N PRO A 130 3.81 8.13 -12.28
CA PRO A 130 5.12 8.58 -12.78
C PRO A 130 6.18 8.84 -11.69
N TYR A 131 5.76 8.98 -10.43
CA TYR A 131 6.63 9.25 -9.29
C TYR A 131 6.82 8.03 -8.37
N LEU A 132 6.29 6.86 -8.75
CA LEU A 132 6.33 5.61 -8.00
C LEU A 132 7.21 4.57 -8.73
N SER A 133 7.72 3.58 -8.00
CA SER A 133 8.63 2.55 -8.54
C SER A 133 7.93 1.41 -9.31
N GLY A 134 6.60 1.43 -9.36
CA GLY A 134 5.78 0.38 -10.00
C GLY A 134 5.43 -0.80 -9.09
N GLY A 135 6.04 -0.90 -7.91
CA GLY A 135 5.62 -1.86 -6.87
C GLY A 135 4.32 -1.42 -6.17
N ALA A 136 3.65 -2.36 -5.50
CA ALA A 136 2.51 -2.11 -4.64
C ALA A 136 2.55 -3.05 -3.42
N TYR A 137 1.88 -2.69 -2.32
CA TYR A 137 2.00 -3.46 -1.08
C TYR A 137 0.83 -4.43 -0.90
N GLN A 138 1.12 -5.73 -0.84
CA GLN A 138 0.11 -6.79 -0.70
C GLN A 138 -0.84 -6.60 0.49
N ASN A 139 -0.35 -6.05 1.61
CA ASN A 139 -1.19 -5.81 2.80
C ASN A 139 -2.18 -4.64 2.61
N PHE A 140 -2.09 -3.91 1.50
CA PHE A 140 -3.07 -2.94 1.01
C PHE A 140 -3.60 -3.40 -0.37
N PRO A 141 -4.38 -4.49 -0.40
CA PRO A 141 -4.82 -5.10 -1.65
C PRO A 141 -5.72 -4.15 -2.44
N ASP A 142 -5.38 -3.95 -3.72
CA ASP A 142 -6.17 -3.15 -4.65
C ASP A 142 -6.90 -4.08 -5.61
N ARG A 143 -8.24 -4.09 -5.52
CA ARG A 143 -9.11 -4.92 -6.36
C ARG A 143 -9.00 -4.58 -7.85
N GLY A 144 -8.64 -3.34 -8.18
CA GLY A 144 -8.48 -2.86 -9.56
C GLY A 144 -7.08 -3.08 -10.14
N LEU A 145 -6.11 -3.57 -9.34
CA LEU A 145 -4.74 -3.73 -9.81
C LEU A 145 -4.60 -4.96 -10.69
N ALA A 146 -4.51 -4.74 -12.01
CA ALA A 146 -4.43 -5.82 -13.00
C ALA A 146 -3.15 -6.66 -12.87
N ASP A 147 -1.98 -6.02 -12.78
CA ASP A 147 -0.67 -6.70 -12.68
C ASP A 147 -0.21 -6.89 -11.22
N TRP A 148 -1.16 -7.18 -10.33
CA TRP A 148 -0.90 -7.30 -8.89
C TRP A 148 0.18 -8.32 -8.55
N GLN A 149 0.30 -9.40 -9.34
CA GLN A 149 1.26 -10.47 -9.08
C GLN A 149 2.70 -9.98 -9.17
N ARG A 150 3.03 -9.24 -10.23
CA ARG A 150 4.35 -8.64 -10.39
C ARG A 150 4.52 -7.43 -9.51
N ALA A 151 3.48 -6.61 -9.34
CA ALA A 151 3.54 -5.44 -8.47
C ALA A 151 3.80 -5.81 -7.00
N TYR A 152 3.27 -6.95 -6.50
CA TYR A 152 3.44 -7.40 -5.12
C TYR A 152 4.67 -8.29 -4.92
N TYR A 153 5.01 -9.15 -5.89
CA TYR A 153 6.02 -10.20 -5.70
C TYR A 153 7.13 -10.21 -6.75
N GLY A 154 7.05 -9.41 -7.81
CA GLY A 154 8.10 -9.29 -8.83
C GLY A 154 8.58 -10.64 -9.35
N ALA A 155 9.88 -10.87 -9.30
CA ALA A 155 10.53 -12.13 -9.71
C ALA A 155 10.41 -13.25 -8.66
N ASN A 156 9.88 -12.98 -7.47
CA ASN A 156 9.68 -13.98 -6.43
C ASN A 156 8.36 -14.74 -6.60
N LEU A 157 7.49 -14.28 -7.52
CA LEU A 157 6.21 -14.91 -7.82
C LEU A 157 6.39 -16.39 -8.20
N GLU A 158 7.39 -16.72 -9.00
CA GLU A 158 7.67 -18.08 -9.46
C GLU A 158 7.93 -19.03 -8.29
N ARG A 159 8.75 -18.61 -7.33
CA ARG A 159 9.02 -19.37 -6.10
C ARG A 159 7.76 -19.52 -5.24
N LEU A 160 6.91 -18.50 -5.19
CA LEU A 160 5.63 -18.59 -4.47
C LEU A 160 4.66 -19.58 -5.13
N VAL A 161 4.62 -19.63 -6.46
CA VAL A 161 3.83 -20.62 -7.21
C VAL A 161 4.33 -22.04 -6.96
N GLU A 162 5.65 -22.26 -6.87
CA GLU A 162 6.22 -23.55 -6.47
C GLU A 162 5.78 -23.97 -5.06
N VAL A 163 5.86 -23.06 -4.09
CA VAL A 163 5.37 -23.31 -2.72
C VAL A 163 3.87 -23.61 -2.73
N LYS A 164 3.07 -22.84 -3.46
CA LYS A 164 1.62 -23.06 -3.59
C LYS A 164 1.32 -24.45 -4.11
N ARG A 165 2.00 -24.90 -5.17
CA ARG A 165 1.80 -26.25 -5.73
C ARG A 165 2.21 -27.37 -4.76
N ALA A 166 3.27 -27.17 -3.98
CA ALA A 166 3.74 -28.17 -3.04
C ALA A 166 2.82 -28.33 -1.82
N TRP A 167 2.23 -27.24 -1.33
CA TRP A 167 1.50 -27.21 -0.07
C TRP A 167 -0.03 -27.07 -0.21
N ASP A 168 -0.52 -26.57 -1.33
CA ASP A 168 -1.94 -26.46 -1.64
C ASP A 168 -2.23 -26.79 -3.12
N PRO A 169 -1.94 -28.05 -3.55
CA PRO A 169 -2.11 -28.47 -4.94
C PRO A 169 -3.55 -28.41 -5.45
N ASP A 170 -4.53 -28.50 -4.55
CA ASP A 170 -5.96 -28.44 -4.86
C ASP A 170 -6.53 -27.01 -4.84
N ASN A 171 -5.68 -26.01 -4.56
CA ASN A 171 -6.04 -24.60 -4.47
C ASN A 171 -7.21 -24.33 -3.50
N LEU A 172 -7.17 -24.99 -2.34
CA LEU A 172 -8.14 -24.82 -1.27
C LEU A 172 -8.14 -23.37 -0.75
N PHE A 173 -6.96 -22.79 -0.54
CA PHE A 173 -6.79 -21.42 -0.05
C PHE A 173 -6.71 -20.43 -1.21
N ARG A 174 -7.87 -20.01 -1.72
CA ARG A 174 -7.96 -19.07 -2.84
C ARG A 174 -8.85 -17.87 -2.55
N PHE A 175 -8.50 -16.74 -3.15
CA PHE A 175 -9.27 -15.50 -3.18
C PHE A 175 -8.88 -14.72 -4.44
N ALA A 176 -9.50 -13.55 -4.68
CA ALA A 176 -9.35 -12.81 -5.93
C ALA A 176 -7.89 -12.53 -6.35
N GLN A 177 -6.98 -12.37 -5.39
CA GLN A 177 -5.54 -12.12 -5.59
C GLN A 177 -4.67 -13.14 -4.84
N SER A 178 -5.10 -14.40 -4.72
CA SER A 178 -4.26 -15.47 -4.17
C SER A 178 -3.23 -15.97 -5.19
N ILE A 179 -2.04 -16.36 -4.74
CA ILE A 179 -1.01 -17.00 -5.60
C ILE A 179 -1.64 -18.16 -6.40
N PRO A 180 -1.54 -18.17 -7.73
CA PRO A 180 -2.12 -19.20 -8.57
C PRO A 180 -1.28 -20.48 -8.56
N LEU A 181 -1.86 -21.57 -9.07
CA LEU A 181 -1.12 -22.82 -9.31
C LEU A 181 -0.22 -22.76 -10.55
N ALA A 182 -0.49 -21.85 -11.48
CA ALA A 182 0.30 -21.64 -12.69
C ALA A 182 0.78 -20.19 -12.75
N SER A 183 2.04 -19.98 -13.09
CA SER A 183 2.53 -18.65 -13.45
C SER A 183 1.86 -18.22 -14.77
N ALA A 184 1.40 -16.97 -14.86
CA ALA A 184 1.01 -16.43 -16.15
C ALA A 184 2.22 -16.44 -17.08
N ALA A 185 2.11 -17.05 -18.25
CA ALA A 185 3.18 -17.04 -19.24
C ALA A 185 3.54 -15.59 -19.54
N THR A 186 4.82 -15.22 -19.38
CA THR A 186 5.35 -13.95 -19.86
C THR A 186 5.05 -13.84 -21.36
N ALA A 187 4.19 -12.92 -21.73
CA ALA A 187 4.02 -12.47 -23.11
C ALA A 187 5.22 -11.60 -23.53
#